data_AF-A0A497L3A1-F1
#
_entry.id   AF-A0A497L3A1-F1
#
_cell.length_a   1.000
_cell.length_b   1.000
_cell.length_c   1.000
_cell.angle_alpha   90.00
_cell.angle_beta   90.00
_cell.angle_gamma   90.00
#
_symmetry.space_group_name_H-M   'P 1'
#
loop_
_entity.id
_entity.type
_entity.pdbx_description
1 polymer ?
#
loop_
_entity_poly.entity_id
_entity_poly.type
_entity_poly.pdbx_seq_one_letter_code
_entity_poly.pdbx_strand_id
1 'polypeptide(L)'
;METISSREMGIVDENCVFLGLPRSLLMENAGRAVAEELARRLGGARGRKIVVVAGLGDNGGDGLVAARHLASMGAEVHVILLGREGAI
;
A
#
# COMPACT_ATOMS: atom_id res chain seq x y z
N MET A 1 9.74 15.11 -16.65
CA MET A 1 9.00 13.96 -16.10
C MET A 1 7.56 14.13 -16.56
N GLU A 2 7.07 13.21 -17.37
CA GLU A 2 5.67 13.23 -17.82
C GLU A 2 4.78 12.78 -16.65
N THR A 3 3.70 13.51 -16.41
CA THR A 3 2.80 13.25 -15.27
C THR A 3 1.54 12.57 -15.79
N ILE A 4 1.04 11.61 -15.02
CA ILE A 4 -0.26 10.96 -15.23
C ILE A 4 -1.27 11.48 -14.21
N SER A 5 -2.49 11.80 -14.63
CA SER A 5 -3.57 12.19 -13.72
C SER A 5 -4.13 10.97 -12.96
N SER A 6 -4.81 11.21 -11.83
CA SER A 6 -5.46 10.13 -11.08
C SER A 6 -6.49 9.36 -11.91
N ARG A 7 -7.18 10.06 -12.83
CA ARG A 7 -8.14 9.43 -13.74
C ARG A 7 -7.44 8.51 -14.74
N GLU A 8 -6.33 8.96 -15.32
CA GLU A 8 -5.55 8.15 -16.25
C GLU A 8 -4.92 6.94 -15.54
N MET A 9 -4.42 7.10 -14.31
CA MET A 9 -3.92 5.97 -13.51
C MET A 9 -5.01 4.92 -13.27
N GLY A 10 -6.23 5.35 -12.89
CA GLY A 10 -7.34 4.41 -12.74
C GLY A 10 -7.66 3.65 -14.04
N ILE A 11 -7.56 4.31 -15.20
CA ILE A 11 -7.71 3.64 -16.50
C ILE A 11 -6.59 2.63 -16.75
N VAL A 12 -5.36 2.94 -16.36
CA VAL A 12 -4.23 2.00 -16.46
C VAL A 12 -4.47 0.78 -15.59
N ASP A 13 -4.93 0.94 -14.36
CA ASP A 13 -5.23 -0.17 -13.45
C ASP A 13 -6.35 -1.07 -14.00
N GLU A 14 -7.43 -0.48 -14.55
CA GLU A 14 -8.50 -1.26 -15.19
C GLU A 14 -7.99 -2.04 -16.41
N ASN A 15 -7.11 -1.44 -17.21
CA ASN A 15 -6.49 -2.13 -18.35
C ASN A 15 -5.60 -3.29 -17.89
N CYS A 16 -4.84 -3.13 -16.80
CA CYS A 16 -4.06 -4.23 -16.22
C CYS A 16 -4.96 -5.38 -15.79
N VAL A 17 -6.10 -5.09 -15.16
CA VAL A 17 -7.11 -6.08 -14.80
C VAL A 17 -7.68 -6.78 -16.02
N PHE A 18 -8.04 -6.03 -17.06
CA PHE A 18 -8.51 -6.59 -18.33
C PHE A 18 -7.48 -7.53 -18.99
N LEU A 19 -6.19 -7.21 -18.88
CA LEU A 19 -5.09 -8.03 -19.38
C LEU A 19 -4.76 -9.24 -18.49
N GLY A 20 -5.53 -9.47 -17.42
CA GLY A 20 -5.43 -10.65 -16.57
C GLY A 20 -4.59 -10.48 -15.30
N LEU A 21 -4.13 -9.26 -14.96
CA LEU A 21 -3.52 -8.99 -13.66
C LEU A 21 -4.60 -8.69 -12.60
N PRO A 22 -4.77 -9.51 -11.56
CA PRO A 22 -5.73 -9.19 -10.51
C PRO A 22 -5.38 -7.87 -9.81
N ARG A 23 -6.39 -7.06 -9.46
CA ARG A 23 -6.19 -5.80 -8.72
C ARG A 23 -5.42 -6.01 -7.41
N SER A 24 -5.64 -7.13 -6.74
CA SER A 24 -4.89 -7.51 -5.54
C SER A 24 -3.38 -7.61 -5.77
N LEU A 25 -2.93 -8.04 -6.97
CA LEU A 25 -1.52 -8.11 -7.31
C LEU A 25 -0.93 -6.72 -7.60
N LEU A 26 -1.72 -5.81 -8.17
CA LEU A 26 -1.32 -4.40 -8.34
C LEU A 26 -1.09 -3.76 -6.96
N MET A 27 -2.05 -3.93 -6.05
CA MET A 27 -1.99 -3.46 -4.66
C MET A 27 -0.82 -4.10 -3.89
N GLU A 28 -0.61 -5.41 -4.07
CA GLU A 28 0.52 -6.13 -3.48
C GLU A 28 1.87 -5.51 -3.90
N ASN A 29 2.00 -5.17 -5.18
CA ASN A 29 3.22 -4.54 -5.71
C ASN A 29 3.39 -3.11 -5.19
N ALA A 30 2.32 -2.31 -5.17
CA ALA A 30 2.36 -0.94 -4.69
C ALA A 30 2.73 -0.87 -3.20
N GLY A 31 2.04 -1.62 -2.34
CA GLY A 31 2.33 -1.65 -0.91
C GLY A 31 3.72 -2.23 -0.58
N ARG A 32 4.17 -3.27 -1.31
CA ARG A 32 5.54 -3.79 -1.18
C ARG A 32 6.58 -2.72 -1.50
N ALA A 33 6.42 -1.99 -2.61
CA ALA A 33 7.35 -0.94 -3.00
C ALA A 33 7.43 0.17 -1.95
N VAL A 34 6.29 0.55 -1.35
CA VAL A 34 6.25 1.50 -0.22
C VAL A 34 7.04 0.98 0.98
N ALA A 35 6.82 -0.28 1.37
CA ALA A 35 7.53 -0.90 2.50
C ALA A 35 9.05 -0.97 2.27
N GLU A 36 9.47 -1.41 1.09
CA GLU A 36 10.89 -1.50 0.69
C GLU A 36 11.55 -0.11 0.69
N GLU A 37 10.90 0.89 0.12
CA GLU A 37 11.42 2.26 0.08
C GLU A 37 11.52 2.88 1.48
N LEU A 38 10.53 2.65 2.34
CA LEU A 38 10.57 3.10 3.72
C LEU A 38 11.70 2.42 4.49
N ALA A 39 11.82 1.08 4.39
CA ALA A 39 12.90 0.35 5.03
C ALA A 39 14.28 0.85 4.57
N ARG A 40 14.45 1.12 3.27
CA ARG A 40 15.67 1.69 2.71
C ARG A 40 16.00 3.05 3.31
N ARG A 41 15.03 3.97 3.39
CA ARG A 41 15.21 5.31 3.98
C ARG A 41 15.53 5.27 5.47
N LEU A 42 15.03 4.26 6.17
CA LEU A 42 15.28 4.06 7.61
C LEU A 42 16.54 3.24 7.90
N GLY A 43 17.27 2.76 6.89
CA GLY A 43 18.43 1.88 7.10
C GLY A 43 18.04 0.51 7.69
N GLY A 44 16.82 0.05 7.40
CA GLY A 44 16.22 -1.18 7.92
C GLY A 44 14.92 -0.92 8.69
N ALA A 45 14.02 -1.92 8.66
CA ALA A 45 12.72 -1.85 9.35
C ALA A 45 12.72 -2.53 10.74
N ARG A 46 13.68 -3.43 11.02
CA ARG A 46 13.73 -4.19 12.27
C ARG A 46 13.79 -3.28 13.50
N GLY A 47 12.89 -3.50 14.46
CA GLY A 47 12.81 -2.73 15.71
C GLY A 47 12.26 -1.31 15.54
N ARG A 48 11.87 -0.90 14.33
CA ARG A 48 11.20 0.39 14.10
C ARG A 48 9.76 0.30 14.54
N LYS A 49 9.24 1.39 15.12
CA LYS A 49 7.81 1.55 15.42
C LYS A 49 7.17 2.37 14.31
N ILE A 50 6.18 1.80 13.63
CA ILE A 50 5.55 2.41 12.46
C ILE A 50 4.04 2.42 12.66
N VAL A 51 3.42 3.58 12.43
CA VAL A 51 1.96 3.71 12.37
C VAL A 51 1.55 3.85 10.91
N VAL A 52 0.67 2.96 10.46
CA VAL A 52 0.04 3.04 9.13
C VAL A 52 -1.39 3.52 9.31
N VAL A 53 -1.71 4.64 8.68
CA VAL A 53 -3.06 5.21 8.68
C VAL A 53 -3.69 4.90 7.32
N ALA A 54 -4.64 3.97 7.29
CA ALA A 54 -5.26 3.46 6.07
C ALA A 54 -6.73 3.92 5.98
N GLY A 55 -7.17 4.38 4.81
CA GLY A 55 -8.58 4.60 4.52
C GLY A 55 -9.27 3.32 4.00
N LEU A 56 -10.52 3.44 3.55
CA LEU A 56 -11.29 2.32 2.97
C LEU A 56 -11.15 2.15 1.45
N GLY A 57 -10.36 3.00 0.79
CA GLY A 57 -10.11 2.93 -0.65
C GLY A 57 -8.85 2.14 -1.01
N ASP A 58 -8.49 2.14 -2.30
CA ASP A 58 -7.34 1.39 -2.83
C ASP A 58 -6.01 1.73 -2.13
N ASN A 59 -5.74 3.01 -1.91
CA ASN A 59 -4.56 3.46 -1.14
C ASN A 59 -4.53 2.91 0.30
N GLY A 60 -5.70 2.68 0.88
CA GLY A 60 -5.81 2.04 2.19
C GLY A 60 -5.35 0.59 2.13
N GLY A 61 -5.78 -0.14 1.10
CA GLY A 61 -5.31 -1.48 0.78
C GLY A 61 -3.79 -1.54 0.58
N ASP A 62 -3.22 -0.60 -0.19
CA ASP A 62 -1.77 -0.47 -0.34
C ASP A 62 -1.06 -0.27 1.01
N GLY A 63 -1.64 0.57 1.87
CA GLY A 63 -1.18 0.77 3.24
C GLY A 63 -1.18 -0.51 4.07
N LEU A 64 -2.23 -1.32 3.98
CA LEU A 64 -2.33 -2.61 4.66
C LEU A 64 -1.29 -3.62 4.14
N VAL A 65 -1.05 -3.65 2.83
CA VAL A 65 0.03 -4.44 2.23
C VAL A 65 1.39 -3.98 2.75
N ALA A 66 1.65 -2.66 2.74
CA ALA A 66 2.90 -2.10 3.26
C ALA A 66 3.11 -2.44 4.74
N ALA A 67 2.05 -2.34 5.55
CA ALA A 67 2.05 -2.72 6.95
C ALA A 67 2.50 -4.18 7.15
N ARG A 68 1.92 -5.11 6.38
CA ARG A 68 2.28 -6.54 6.44
C ARG A 68 3.74 -6.79 6.07
N HIS A 69 4.25 -6.13 5.03
CA HIS A 69 5.65 -6.26 4.62
C HIS A 69 6.60 -5.69 5.68
N LEU A 70 6.32 -4.50 6.22
CA LEU A 70 7.13 -3.89 7.28
C LEU A 70 7.16 -4.75 8.55
N ALA A 71 6.02 -5.32 8.94
CA ALA A 71 5.95 -6.27 10.05
C ALA A 71 6.79 -7.52 9.78
N SER A 72 6.74 -8.06 8.55
CA SER A 72 7.55 -9.21 8.13
C SER A 72 9.05 -8.91 8.14
N MET A 73 9.44 -7.65 7.93
CA MET A 73 10.83 -7.17 8.05
C MET A 73 11.26 -6.90 9.51
N GLY A 74 10.38 -7.12 10.48
CA GLY A 74 10.65 -7.01 11.92
C GLY A 74 10.34 -5.65 12.54
N ALA A 75 9.56 -4.79 11.87
CA ALA A 75 9.02 -3.58 12.49
C ALA A 75 7.85 -3.92 13.44
N GLU A 76 7.67 -3.09 14.47
CA GLU A 76 6.45 -3.04 15.27
C GLU A 76 5.46 -2.12 14.55
N VAL A 77 4.44 -2.70 13.93
CA VAL A 77 3.48 -1.96 13.09
C VAL A 77 2.14 -1.86 13.79
N HIS A 78 1.62 -0.63 13.90
CA HIS A 78 0.25 -0.35 14.35
C HIS A 78 -0.55 0.19 13.17
N VAL A 79 -1.73 -0.38 12.91
CA VAL A 79 -2.61 0.07 11.83
C VAL A 79 -3.80 0.81 12.43
N ILE A 80 -4.05 2.00 11.90
CA ILE A 80 -5.27 2.76 12.16
C ILE A 80 -6.09 2.72 10.87
N LEU A 81 -7.20 1.98 10.90
CA LEU A 81 -8.17 1.97 9.81
C LEU A 81 -9.17 3.12 10.03
N LEU A 82 -9.12 4.11 9.15
CA LEU A 82 -10.04 5.24 9.13
C LEU A 82 -11.25 4.89 8.26
N GLY A 83 -12.38 4.65 8.91
CA GLY A 83 -13.64 4.37 8.27
C GLY A 83 -14.81 4.71 9.19
N ARG A 84 -16.01 4.81 8.60
CA ARG A 84 -17.25 4.81 9.38
C ARG A 84 -17.60 3.37 9.71
N GLU A 85 -18.10 3.12 10.91
CA GLU A 85 -18.40 1.77 11.41
C GLU A 85 -19.26 0.94 10.43
N GLY A 86 -20.26 1.53 9.79
CA GLY A 86 -21.11 0.84 8.81
C GLY A 86 -20.49 0.62 7.42
N ALA A 87 -19.24 1.00 7.20
CA ALA A 87 -18.52 0.88 5.93
C ALA A 87 -17.23 0.04 6.03
N ILE A 88 -16.94 -0.50 7.23
CA ILE A 88 -15.81 -1.41 7.51
C ILE A 88 -16.33 -2.85 7.47
#